data_AF-A0A1T1GW57-F1
#
_entry.id   AF-A0A1T1GW57-F1
#
_cell.length_a   1.000
_cell.length_b   1.000
_cell.length_c   1.000
_cell.angle_alpha   90.00
_cell.angle_beta   90.00
_cell.angle_gamma   90.00
#
_symmetry.space_group_name_H-M   'P 1'
#
loop_
_entity.id
_entity.type
_entity.pdbx_description
1 polymer ?
#
loop_
_entity_poly.entity_id
_entity_poly.type
_entity_poly.pdbx_seq_one_letter_code
_entity_poly.pdbx_strand_id
1 'polypeptide(L)'
;MNLQKIAIFISYLIFGIGLLVIRIGETRNIDPRCGYEEGTELCNGYLYAKVNELNSADNCDDEADDPEMNINDELLKGCRNYFTHEKD
;
A
#
# COMPACT_ATOMS: atom_id res chain seq x y z
N MET A 1 -25.90 -4.97 -35.06
CA MET A 1 -26.12 -4.83 -33.59
C MET A 1 -26.65 -3.43 -33.33
N ASN A 2 -27.72 -3.29 -32.55
CA ASN A 2 -28.51 -2.04 -32.49
C ASN A 2 -27.89 -1.05 -31.47
N LEU A 3 -27.85 0.26 -31.77
CA LEU A 3 -27.15 1.26 -30.96
C LEU A 3 -27.63 1.30 -29.49
N GLN A 4 -28.94 1.15 -29.28
CA GLN A 4 -29.51 1.01 -27.93
C GLN A 4 -29.00 -0.22 -27.17
N LYS A 5 -28.79 -1.36 -27.85
CA LYS A 5 -28.28 -2.57 -27.22
C LYS A 5 -26.82 -2.41 -26.80
N ILE A 6 -26.03 -1.68 -27.59
CA ILE A 6 -24.64 -1.34 -27.27
C ILE A 6 -24.59 -0.42 -26.04
N ALA A 7 -25.43 0.62 -26.00
CA ALA A 7 -25.49 1.55 -24.87
C ALA A 7 -25.85 0.84 -23.55
N ILE A 8 -26.83 -0.07 -23.59
CA ILE A 8 -27.24 -0.87 -22.43
C ILE A 8 -26.07 -1.76 -21.95
N PHE A 9 -25.38 -2.44 -22.87
CA PHE A 9 -24.22 -3.26 -22.52
C PHE A 9 -23.10 -2.45 -21.84
N ILE A 10 -22.78 -1.27 -22.38
CA ILE A 10 -21.76 -0.38 -21.82
C ILE A 10 -22.19 0.08 -20.41
N SER A 11 -23.45 0.43 -20.20
CA SER A 11 -23.93 0.83 -18.88
C SER A 11 -23.79 -0.27 -17.83
N TYR A 12 -24.10 -1.52 -18.18
CA TYR A 12 -23.92 -2.65 -17.26
C TYR A 12 -22.45 -2.95 -16.98
N LEU A 13 -21.57 -2.76 -17.97
CA LEU A 13 -20.12 -2.89 -17.80
C LEU A 13 -19.57 -1.86 -16.82
N ILE A 14 -19.91 -0.59 -16.99
CA ILE A 14 -19.48 0.49 -16.09
C ILE A 14 -20.02 0.25 -14.68
N PHE A 15 -21.29 -0.12 -14.56
CA PHE A 15 -21.91 -0.39 -13.27
C PHE A 15 -21.28 -1.61 -12.56
N GLY A 16 -21.00 -2.68 -13.30
CA GLY A 16 -20.32 -3.87 -12.77
C GLY A 16 -18.90 -3.58 -12.29
N ILE A 17 -18.13 -2.80 -13.06
CA ILE A 17 -16.79 -2.37 -12.65
C ILE A 17 -16.86 -1.49 -11.39
N GLY A 18 -17.82 -0.56 -11.33
CA GLY A 18 -18.03 0.29 -10.16
C GLY A 18 -18.30 -0.50 -8.89
N LEU A 19 -19.18 -1.51 -8.96
CA LEU A 19 -19.45 -2.39 -7.82
C LEU A 19 -18.23 -3.22 -7.39
N LEU A 20 -17.42 -3.68 -8.35
CA LEU A 20 -16.21 -4.43 -8.07
C LEU A 20 -15.18 -3.59 -7.29
N VAL A 21 -14.95 -2.35 -7.71
CA VAL A 21 -13.99 -1.43 -7.06
C VAL A 21 -14.40 -1.12 -5.62
N ILE A 22 -15.69 -0.91 -5.36
CA ILE A 22 -16.22 -0.66 -4.00
C ILE A 22 -15.94 -1.87 -3.10
N ARG A 23 -16.21 -3.09 -3.58
CA ARG A 23 -15.96 -4.32 -2.82
C ARG A 23 -14.49 -4.52 -2.48
N ILE A 24 -13.59 -4.26 -3.42
CA ILE A 24 -12.14 -4.35 -3.20
C ILE A 24 -11.71 -3.34 -2.14
N GLY A 25 -12.28 -2.13 -2.14
CA GLY A 25 -12.01 -1.10 -1.14
C GLY A 25 -12.42 -1.50 0.29
N GLU A 26 -13.58 -2.13 0.46
CA GLU A 26 -14.08 -2.58 1.78
C GLU A 26 -13.27 -3.74 2.37
N THR A 27 -12.58 -4.52 1.54
CA THR A 27 -11.80 -5.68 1.99
C THR A 27 -10.34 -5.38 2.34
N ARG A 28 -9.87 -4.14 2.16
CA ARG A 28 -8.49 -3.77 2.51
C ARG A 28 -8.37 -3.72 4.02
N ASN A 29 -7.65 -4.67 4.60
CA ASN A 29 -7.37 -4.69 6.03
C ASN A 29 -6.25 -3.69 6.33
N ILE A 30 -6.60 -2.44 6.65
CA ILE A 30 -5.62 -1.40 6.99
C ILE A 30 -5.15 -1.59 8.42
N ASP A 31 -3.85 -1.81 8.61
CA ASP A 31 -3.23 -1.94 9.93
C ASP A 31 -3.06 -0.53 10.56
N PRO A 32 -3.70 -0.26 11.71
CA PRO A 32 -3.65 1.05 12.35
C PRO A 32 -2.26 1.45 12.85
N ARG A 33 -1.32 0.50 12.97
CA ARG A 33 0.05 0.76 13.43
C ARG A 33 0.91 1.39 12.36
N CYS A 34 0.60 1.16 11.08
CA CYS A 34 1.36 1.62 9.92
C CYS A 34 0.55 2.46 8.93
N GLY A 35 -0.79 2.47 9.01
CA GLY A 35 -1.66 3.23 8.08
C GLY A 35 -1.75 2.65 6.67
N TYR A 36 -1.22 1.44 6.47
CA TYR A 36 -1.23 0.70 5.20
C TYR A 36 -1.95 -0.62 5.33
N GLU A 37 -2.22 -1.25 4.19
CA GLU A 37 -2.79 -2.60 4.15
C GLU A 37 -1.82 -3.61 4.80
N GLU A 38 -2.35 -4.45 5.68
CA GLU A 38 -1.61 -5.46 6.44
C GLU A 38 -0.87 -6.40 5.49
N GLY A 39 0.40 -6.70 5.81
CA GLY A 39 1.25 -7.58 5.01
C GLY A 39 1.82 -6.96 3.72
N THR A 40 1.56 -5.67 3.46
CA THR A 40 2.24 -4.95 2.38
C THR A 40 3.65 -4.52 2.77
N GLU A 41 4.55 -4.41 1.79
CA GLU A 41 5.91 -3.93 1.99
C GLU A 41 5.95 -2.50 2.55
N LEU A 42 4.98 -1.65 2.18
CA LEU A 42 4.79 -0.33 2.80
C LEU A 42 4.56 -0.42 4.32
N CYS A 43 3.68 -1.33 4.76
CA CYS A 43 3.44 -1.53 6.17
C CYS A 43 4.68 -2.13 6.86
N ASN A 44 5.32 -3.11 6.23
CA ASN A 44 6.52 -3.77 6.76
C ASN A 44 7.66 -2.76 6.96
N GLY A 45 7.91 -1.89 5.97
CA GLY A 45 8.91 -0.84 6.07
C GLY A 45 8.63 0.17 7.19
N TYR A 46 7.38 0.62 7.31
CA TYR A 46 6.99 1.54 8.38
C TYR A 46 7.21 0.91 9.76
N LEU A 47 6.79 -0.36 9.93
CA LEU A 47 6.97 -1.09 11.17
C LEU A 47 8.44 -1.41 11.45
N TYR A 48 9.26 -1.66 10.44
CA TYR A 48 10.71 -1.82 10.58
C TYR A 48 11.34 -0.58 11.20
N ALA A 49 11.05 0.61 10.69
CA ALA A 49 11.56 1.86 11.25
C ALA A 49 11.13 2.05 12.71
N LYS A 50 9.84 1.81 12.99
CA LYS A 50 9.24 1.97 14.32
C LYS A 50 9.78 0.98 15.35
N VAL A 51 9.89 -0.30 15.00
CA VAL A 51 10.29 -1.38 15.93
C VAL A 51 11.78 -1.36 16.19
N ASN A 52 12.60 -0.99 15.20
CA ASN A 52 14.04 -0.84 15.36
C ASN A 52 14.46 0.53 15.90
N GLU A 53 13.50 1.40 16.22
CA GLU A 53 13.74 2.75 16.77
C GLU A 53 14.77 3.52 15.94
N LEU A 54 14.63 3.44 14.61
CA LEU A 54 15.55 4.09 13.69
C LEU A 54 15.53 5.60 13.93
N ASN A 55 16.71 6.24 13.87
CA ASN A 55 16.86 7.65 14.23
C ASN A 55 16.72 8.61 13.04
N SER A 56 16.86 8.11 11.80
CA SER A 56 16.73 8.88 10.57
C SER A 56 16.20 8.02 9.43
N ALA A 57 15.57 8.66 8.44
CA ALA A 57 15.19 8.04 7.17
C ALA A 57 16.39 7.54 6.37
N ASP A 58 17.58 8.08 6.65
CA ASP A 58 18.84 7.61 6.06
C ASP A 58 19.21 6.21 6.56
N ASN A 59 18.73 5.80 7.74
CA ASN A 59 18.99 4.46 8.27
C ASN A 59 18.10 3.36 7.65
N CYS A 60 17.19 3.71 6.73
CA CYS A 60 16.28 2.75 6.11
C CYS A 60 16.98 1.80 5.12
N ASP A 61 18.15 2.18 4.60
CA ASP A 61 18.93 1.36 3.65
C ASP A 61 20.29 0.90 4.21
N ASP A 62 20.59 1.18 5.48
CA ASP A 62 21.87 0.84 6.12
C ASP A 62 22.12 -0.68 6.19
N GLU A 63 21.06 -1.50 6.19
CA GLU A 63 21.14 -2.97 6.19
C GLU A 63 20.92 -3.57 4.78
N ALA A 64 21.09 -2.80 3.70
CA ALA A 64 20.98 -3.32 2.32
C ALA A 64 21.94 -4.46 1.98
N ASP A 65 23.00 -4.60 2.77
CA ASP A 65 23.96 -5.70 2.66
C ASP A 65 23.54 -6.96 3.44
N ASP A 66 22.41 -6.95 4.17
CA ASP A 66 21.88 -8.13 4.85
C ASP A 66 21.23 -9.09 3.81
N PRO A 67 21.83 -10.27 3.56
CA PRO A 67 21.27 -11.24 2.62
C PRO A 67 19.93 -11.83 3.06
N GLU A 68 19.53 -11.67 4.33
CA GLU A 68 18.22 -12.10 4.85
C GLU A 68 17.13 -11.04 4.62
N MET A 69 17.50 -9.79 4.36
CA MET A 69 16.55 -8.71 4.12
C MET A 69 16.28 -8.53 2.62
N ASN A 70 15.06 -8.87 2.18
CA ASN A 70 14.63 -8.62 0.81
C ASN A 70 14.24 -7.14 0.63
N ILE A 71 15.24 -6.26 0.61
CA ILE A 71 15.02 -4.82 0.43
C ILE A 71 14.46 -4.57 -0.97
N ASN A 72 13.28 -3.97 -1.01
CA ASN A 72 12.63 -3.48 -2.22
C ASN A 72 12.18 -2.03 -2.05
N ASP A 73 11.87 -1.35 -3.15
CA ASP A 73 11.51 0.07 -3.16
C ASP A 73 10.27 0.39 -2.31
N GLU A 74 9.31 -0.52 -2.20
CA GLU A 74 8.11 -0.30 -1.37
C GLU A 74 8.43 -0.37 0.12
N LEU A 75 9.30 -1.29 0.53
CA LEU A 75 9.78 -1.39 1.91
C LEU A 75 10.54 -0.13 2.31
N LEU A 76 11.48 0.34 1.48
CA LEU A 76 12.21 1.59 1.73
C LEU A 76 11.27 2.79 1.81
N LYS A 77 10.26 2.84 0.93
CA LYS A 77 9.25 3.90 0.96
C LYS A 77 8.42 3.89 2.24
N GLY A 78 8.01 2.71 2.71
CA GLY A 78 7.32 2.53 3.99
C GLY A 78 8.16 3.02 5.16
N CYS A 79 9.43 2.60 5.21
CA CYS A 79 10.38 3.00 6.25
C CYS A 79 10.58 4.51 6.30
N ARG A 80 10.84 5.15 5.15
CA ARG A 80 11.01 6.61 5.07
C ARG A 80 9.73 7.37 5.46
N ASN A 81 8.56 6.79 5.23
CA ASN A 81 7.29 7.42 5.57
C ASN A 81 7.11 7.59 7.09
N TYR A 82 7.60 6.64 7.90
CA TYR A 82 7.59 6.74 9.37
C TYR A 82 8.08 8.11 9.87
N PHE A 83 9.21 8.59 9.33
CA PHE A 83 9.84 9.87 9.70
C PHE A 83 9.13 11.12 9.18
N THR A 84 8.17 10.95 8.26
CA THR A 84 7.32 12.04 7.80
C THR A 84 6.06 12.19 8.65
N HIS A 85 5.56 11.09 9.23
CA HIS A 85 4.35 11.06 10.04
C HIS A 85 4.61 11.19 11.55
N GLU A 86 5.82 10.91 12.04
CA GLU A 86 6.17 11.12 13.46
C GLU A 86 6.32 12.62 13.84
N LYS A 87 6.37 13.52 12.85
CA LYS A 87 6.53 14.97 13.06
C LYS A 87 5.22 15.73 13.24
N ASP A 88 4.07 15.04 13.22
CA ASP A 88 2.74 15.58 13.49
C ASP A 88 2.26 15.23 14.92
#